data_AF-A0A3B9HKI9-F1
#
_entry.id   AF-A0A3B9HKI9-F1
#
_cell.length_a   1.000
_cell.length_b   1.000
_cell.length_c   1.000
_cell.angle_alpha   90.00
_cell.angle_beta   90.00
_cell.angle_gamma   90.00
#
_symmetry.space_group_name_H-M   'P 1'
#
loop_
_entity.id
_entity.type
_entity.pdbx_description
1 polymer ?
#
loop_
_entity_poly.entity_id
_entity_poly.type
_entity_poly.pdbx_seq_one_letter_code
_entity_poly.pdbx_strand_id
1 'polypeptide(L)'
;MIANDGEKFKKVVSHAKEYGYIYPSSEIYDGLSAVYDYGPYGSLLKNNIKEYWWKAMVQMHENIVGIDAAILMHPTTWKASGHVDAFNDPLIDNKDSKKRYRADVLIEDFMAKLDDKIHKEVDKARKRFGGSFDEAMFISTNNRVLELTDRKKQIGDRLAKAMTDGNMEELRQIIVDCEIADPESGSRNWTEVRQF
;
A
#
# COMPACT_ATOMS: atom_id res chain seq x y z
N MET A 1 -5.02 14.92 -20.60
CA MET A 1 -5.19 15.66 -19.33
C MET A 1 -5.43 14.64 -18.22
N ILE A 2 -4.39 14.28 -17.45
CA ILE A 2 -4.55 13.44 -16.25
C ILE A 2 -5.11 14.36 -15.17
N ALA A 3 -6.44 14.38 -15.07
CA ALA A 3 -7.14 15.32 -14.22
C ALA A 3 -7.06 14.90 -12.75
N ASN A 4 -6.07 15.42 -12.02
CA ASN A 4 -6.28 15.96 -10.67
C ASN A 4 -7.01 15.04 -9.65
N ASP A 5 -6.79 13.72 -9.71
CA ASP A 5 -7.57 12.76 -8.92
C ASP A 5 -7.35 12.95 -7.41
N GLY A 6 -6.16 13.41 -7.01
CA GLY A 6 -5.88 13.83 -5.63
C GLY A 6 -6.74 15.01 -5.16
N GLU A 7 -7.01 16.01 -6.01
CA GLU A 7 -7.91 17.11 -5.65
C GLU A 7 -9.37 16.68 -5.64
N LYS A 8 -9.80 15.83 -6.57
CA LYS A 8 -11.16 15.27 -6.55
C LYS A 8 -11.38 14.47 -5.26
N PHE A 9 -10.42 13.64 -4.86
CA PHE A 9 -10.50 12.88 -3.63
C PHE A 9 -10.58 13.79 -2.39
N LYS A 10 -9.77 14.85 -2.32
CA LYS A 10 -9.87 15.86 -1.25
C LYS A 10 -11.26 16.50 -1.18
N LYS A 11 -11.88 16.80 -2.33
CA LYS A 11 -13.26 17.32 -2.38
C LYS A 11 -14.28 16.32 -1.83
N VAL A 12 -14.13 15.04 -2.16
CA VAL A 12 -15.00 13.97 -1.63
C VAL A 12 -14.85 13.84 -0.11
N VAL A 13 -13.60 13.85 0.40
CA VAL A 13 -13.34 13.81 1.85
C VAL A 13 -13.96 15.03 2.56
N SER A 14 -13.79 16.22 2.00
CA SER A 14 -14.40 17.45 2.55
C SER A 14 -15.91 17.35 2.59
N HIS A 15 -16.55 16.89 1.51
CA HIS A 15 -17.99 16.70 1.46
C HIS A 15 -18.47 15.66 2.47
N ALA A 16 -17.79 14.51 2.58
CA ALA A 16 -18.14 13.47 3.53
C ALA A 16 -18.11 13.98 4.99
N LYS A 17 -17.14 14.82 5.33
CA LYS A 17 -17.05 15.46 6.64
C LYS A 17 -18.12 16.52 6.85
N GLU A 18 -18.27 17.45 5.90
CA GLU A 18 -19.18 18.59 5.99
C GLU A 18 -20.65 18.16 6.08
N TYR A 19 -21.03 17.11 5.34
CA TYR A 19 -22.42 16.65 5.26
C TYR A 19 -22.74 15.48 6.19
N GLY A 20 -21.83 15.10 7.10
CA GLY A 20 -22.13 14.11 8.15
C GLY A 20 -22.20 12.66 7.66
N TYR A 21 -21.27 12.28 6.79
CA TYR A 21 -21.02 10.90 6.43
C TYR A 21 -19.97 10.25 7.35
N ILE A 22 -18.75 10.77 7.38
CA ILE A 22 -17.63 10.15 8.09
C ILE A 22 -16.76 11.23 8.76
N TYR A 23 -16.34 10.96 9.99
CA TYR A 23 -15.46 11.80 10.78
C TYR A 23 -14.21 11.03 11.24
N PRO A 24 -13.03 11.67 11.32
CA PRO A 24 -11.91 11.11 12.08
C PRO A 24 -12.35 10.86 13.53
N SER A 25 -12.13 9.64 14.02
CA SER A 25 -12.54 9.33 15.39
C SER A 25 -11.66 10.06 16.39
N SER A 26 -12.25 10.50 17.50
CA SER A 26 -11.57 11.29 18.54
C SER A 26 -10.93 12.59 18.01
N GLU A 27 -11.51 13.23 16.98
CA GLU A 27 -10.94 14.42 16.32
C GLU A 27 -10.59 15.56 17.30
N ILE A 28 -11.40 15.78 18.35
CA ILE A 28 -11.14 16.82 19.37
C ILE A 28 -9.95 16.49 20.30
N TYR A 29 -9.41 15.27 20.20
CA TYR A 29 -8.25 14.75 20.92
C TYR A 29 -7.15 14.32 19.94
N ASP A 30 -6.91 15.13 18.90
CA ASP A 30 -5.92 14.91 17.83
C ASP A 30 -6.20 13.74 16.87
N GLY A 31 -7.29 13.01 17.08
CA GLY A 31 -7.71 11.90 16.25
C GLY A 31 -6.96 10.60 16.52
N LEU A 32 -7.56 9.47 16.12
CA LEU A 32 -6.91 8.17 16.13
C LEU A 32 -6.72 7.68 14.69
N SER A 33 -5.47 7.48 14.28
CA SER A 33 -5.13 7.07 12.91
C SER A 33 -5.87 5.79 12.52
N ALA A 34 -6.40 5.76 11.30
CA ALA A 34 -7.17 4.67 10.73
C ALA A 34 -8.50 4.33 11.46
N VAL A 35 -8.96 5.16 12.40
CA VAL A 35 -10.24 4.96 13.10
C VAL A 35 -11.19 6.11 12.77
N TYR A 36 -12.44 5.77 12.42
CA TYR A 36 -13.43 6.72 11.92
C TYR A 36 -14.82 6.44 12.49
N ASP A 37 -15.57 7.52 12.67
CA ASP A 37 -16.96 7.49 13.15
C ASP A 37 -17.92 7.83 12.00
N TYR A 38 -19.00 7.06 11.88
CA TYR A 38 -20.04 7.31 10.89
C TYR A 38 -21.05 8.32 11.42
N GLY A 39 -21.22 9.44 10.71
CA GLY A 39 -22.24 10.45 11.01
C GLY A 39 -23.66 9.98 10.68
N PRO A 40 -24.67 10.88 10.77
CA PRO A 40 -26.07 10.52 10.55
C PRO A 40 -26.32 9.90 9.16
N TYR A 41 -25.87 10.55 8.08
CA TYR A 41 -26.05 10.03 6.73
C TYR A 41 -25.12 8.87 6.41
N GLY A 42 -23.92 8.85 6.99
CA GLY A 42 -22.99 7.72 6.82
C GLY A 42 -23.51 6.44 7.46
N SER A 43 -24.14 6.55 8.63
CA SER A 43 -24.76 5.41 9.32
C SER A 43 -25.93 4.84 8.53
N LEU A 44 -26.80 5.72 7.99
CA LEU A 44 -27.90 5.30 7.10
C LEU A 44 -27.38 4.65 5.82
N LEU A 45 -26.38 5.26 5.16
CA LEU A 45 -25.77 4.71 3.96
C LEU A 45 -25.15 3.34 4.22
N LYS A 46 -24.38 3.19 5.30
CA LYS A 46 -23.77 1.91 5.71
C LYS A 46 -24.83 0.84 5.93
N ASN A 47 -25.92 1.17 6.63
CA ASN A 47 -27.00 0.22 6.91
C ASN A 47 -27.72 -0.19 5.61
N ASN A 48 -28.05 0.76 4.73
CA ASN A 48 -28.68 0.46 3.44
C ASN A 48 -27.82 -0.47 2.58
N ILE A 49 -26.50 -0.24 2.54
CA ILE A 49 -25.56 -1.12 1.82
C ILE A 49 -25.52 -2.52 2.46
N LYS A 50 -25.42 -2.61 3.79
CA LYS A 50 -25.41 -3.88 4.53
C LYS A 50 -26.69 -4.68 4.28
N GLU A 51 -27.85 -4.03 4.35
CA GLU A 51 -29.16 -4.65 4.11
C GLU A 51 -29.30 -5.14 2.68
N TYR A 52 -28.93 -4.30 1.70
CA TYR A 52 -28.94 -4.67 0.30
C TYR A 52 -28.06 -5.89 0.04
N TRP A 53 -26.83 -5.88 0.56
CA TRP A 53 -25.89 -6.99 0.40
C TRP A 53 -26.41 -8.28 1.06
N TRP A 54 -26.96 -8.19 2.28
CA TRP A 54 -27.53 -9.34 2.97
C TRP A 54 -28.69 -9.96 2.19
N LYS A 55 -29.59 -9.13 1.66
CA LYS A 55 -30.68 -9.61 0.82
C LYS A 55 -30.15 -10.28 -0.45
N ALA A 56 -29.24 -9.61 -1.16
CA ALA A 56 -28.70 -10.08 -2.41
C ALA A 56 -27.92 -11.39 -2.27
N MET A 57 -27.09 -11.54 -1.23
CA MET A 57 -26.21 -12.69 -1.06
C MET A 57 -26.82 -13.81 -0.22
N VAL A 58 -27.57 -13.50 0.84
CA VAL A 58 -28.07 -14.51 1.79
C VAL A 58 -29.51 -14.89 1.49
N GLN A 59 -30.40 -13.91 1.28
CA GLN A 59 -31.85 -14.21 1.14
C GLN A 59 -32.25 -14.67 -0.27
N MET A 60 -31.47 -14.31 -1.29
CA MET A 60 -31.74 -14.65 -2.69
C MET A 60 -30.99 -15.90 -3.17
N HIS A 61 -30.14 -16.50 -2.34
CA HIS A 61 -29.38 -17.70 -2.67
C HIS A 61 -29.73 -18.85 -1.72
N GLU A 62 -29.97 -20.04 -2.26
CA GLU A 62 -30.37 -21.22 -1.48
C GLU A 62 -29.20 -21.86 -0.71
N ASN A 63 -27.96 -21.53 -1.08
CA ASN A 63 -26.73 -22.18 -0.59
C ASN A 63 -25.86 -21.28 0.32
N ILE A 64 -26.40 -20.16 0.81
CA ILE A 64 -25.69 -19.23 1.71
C ILE A 64 -26.49 -19.08 3.00
N VAL A 65 -25.83 -19.31 4.14
CA VAL A 65 -26.45 -19.23 5.47
C VAL A 65 -25.83 -18.09 6.26
N GLY A 66 -26.67 -17.21 6.79
CA GLY A 66 -26.24 -16.11 7.64
C GLY A 66 -25.90 -16.57 9.05
N ILE A 67 -24.78 -16.10 9.59
CA ILE A 67 -24.36 -16.30 10.98
C ILE A 67 -23.84 -14.98 11.56
N ASP A 68 -23.94 -14.81 12.88
CA ASP A 68 -23.34 -13.70 13.62
C ASP A 68 -22.45 -14.27 14.74
N ALA A 69 -21.16 -13.97 14.68
CA ALA A 69 -20.14 -14.57 15.53
C ALA A 69 -19.48 -13.53 16.44
N ALA A 70 -18.98 -14.00 17.58
CA ALA A 70 -18.26 -13.12 18.52
C ALA A 70 -16.95 -12.59 17.91
N ILE A 71 -16.63 -11.33 18.20
CA ILE A 71 -15.36 -10.69 17.79
C ILE A 71 -14.19 -11.29 18.58
N LEU A 72 -14.36 -11.51 19.88
CA LEU A 72 -13.33 -12.12 20.72
C LEU A 72 -13.34 -13.64 20.55
N MET A 73 -12.21 -14.18 20.11
CA MET A 73 -12.04 -15.63 19.89
C MET A 73 -10.88 -16.19 20.71
N HIS A 74 -10.94 -17.48 21.01
CA HIS A 74 -9.87 -18.19 21.72
C HIS A 74 -8.57 -18.18 20.88
N PRO A 75 -7.38 -17.98 21.48
CA PRO A 75 -6.11 -17.85 20.74
C PRO A 75 -5.79 -19.02 19.80
N THR A 76 -6.18 -20.24 20.17
CA THR A 76 -5.95 -21.43 19.34
C THR A 76 -6.71 -21.38 18.01
N THR A 77 -7.82 -20.64 17.91
CA THR A 77 -8.55 -20.44 16.65
C THR A 77 -7.68 -19.68 15.65
N TRP A 78 -7.03 -18.60 16.09
CA TRP A 78 -6.12 -17.80 15.25
C TRP A 78 -4.86 -18.57 14.85
N LYS A 79 -4.35 -19.43 15.73
CA LYS A 79 -3.23 -20.31 15.41
C LYS A 79 -3.61 -21.38 14.39
N ALA A 80 -4.74 -22.05 14.60
CA ALA A 80 -5.22 -23.08 13.68
C ALA A 80 -5.57 -22.54 12.29
N SER A 81 -6.03 -21.29 12.20
CA SER A 81 -6.28 -20.60 10.92
C SER A 81 -5.01 -20.00 10.28
N GLY A 82 -3.85 -20.10 10.94
CA GLY A 82 -2.58 -19.56 10.46
C GLY A 82 -2.40 -18.05 10.61
N HIS A 83 -3.36 -17.32 11.18
CA HIS A 83 -3.26 -15.86 11.32
C HIS A 83 -2.09 -15.43 12.23
N VAL A 84 -1.77 -16.22 13.25
CA VAL A 84 -0.64 -15.92 14.16
C VAL A 84 0.71 -15.96 13.43
N ASP A 85 0.87 -16.87 12.48
CA ASP A 85 2.15 -17.10 11.82
C ASP A 85 2.26 -16.30 10.50
N ALA A 86 1.15 -16.09 9.79
CA ALA A 86 1.13 -15.48 8.45
C ALA A 86 0.73 -13.99 8.43
N PHE A 87 0.08 -13.47 9.47
CA PHE A 87 -0.43 -12.09 9.49
C PHE A 87 0.54 -11.16 10.24
N ASN A 88 1.79 -11.15 9.81
CA ASN A 88 2.84 -10.32 10.42
C ASN A 88 3.47 -9.42 9.36
N ASP A 89 3.51 -8.12 9.64
CA ASP A 89 4.14 -7.15 8.74
C ASP A 89 5.65 -7.06 9.02
N PRO A 90 6.52 -7.04 7.99
CA PRO A 90 7.96 -6.83 8.19
C PRO A 90 8.21 -5.35 8.50
N LEU A 91 8.48 -5.01 9.76
CA LEU A 91 8.70 -3.64 10.20
C LEU A 91 10.18 -3.32 10.41
N ILE A 92 10.58 -2.11 10.02
CA ILE A 92 11.91 -1.53 10.21
C ILE A 92 11.80 -0.14 10.82
N ASP A 93 12.70 0.20 11.74
CA ASP A 93 12.72 1.49 12.41
C ASP A 93 13.93 2.30 11.95
N ASN A 94 13.77 3.61 11.76
CA ASN A 94 14.90 4.53 11.61
C ASN A 94 15.32 5.04 12.98
N LYS A 95 16.62 4.96 13.32
CA LYS A 95 17.11 5.37 14.65
C LYS A 95 17.11 6.89 14.85
N ASP A 96 17.15 7.66 13.78
CA ASP A 96 17.26 9.11 13.84
C ASP A 96 15.87 9.77 13.89
N SER A 97 14.93 9.38 13.01
CA SER A 97 13.54 9.87 13.05
C SER A 97 12.67 9.14 14.08
N LYS A 98 13.09 7.96 14.55
CA LYS A 98 12.32 7.07 15.45
C LYS A 98 10.99 6.62 14.85
N LYS A 99 10.86 6.72 13.53
CA LYS A 99 9.67 6.28 12.80
C LYS A 99 9.81 4.82 12.41
N ARG A 100 8.64 4.17 12.37
CA ARG A 100 8.47 2.79 11.95
C ARG A 100 7.88 2.73 10.56
N TYR A 101 8.42 1.85 9.73
CA TYR A 101 7.99 1.64 8.37
C TYR A 101 7.81 0.17 8.10
N ARG A 102 6.96 -0.12 7.13
CA ARG A 102 6.88 -1.43 6.50
C ARG A 102 8.03 -1.57 5.50
N ALA A 103 8.86 -2.59 5.69
CA ALA A 103 10.07 -2.80 4.90
C ALA A 103 9.75 -3.13 3.44
N ASP A 104 8.71 -3.95 3.22
CA ASP A 104 8.20 -4.27 1.89
C ASP A 104 7.70 -3.03 1.17
N VAL A 105 6.88 -2.20 1.83
CA VAL A 105 6.37 -0.93 1.26
C VAL A 105 7.50 0.03 0.92
N LEU A 106 8.54 0.15 1.77
CA LEU A 106 9.71 0.99 1.46
C LEU A 106 10.43 0.53 0.18
N ILE A 107 10.54 -0.79 -0.02
CA ILE A 107 11.17 -1.37 -1.22
C ILE A 107 10.27 -1.13 -2.44
N GLU A 108 8.95 -1.34 -2.32
CA GLU A 108 7.97 -1.07 -3.38
C GLU A 108 7.97 0.40 -3.81
N ASP A 109 7.99 1.33 -2.85
CA ASP A 109 8.09 2.77 -3.12
C ASP A 109 9.39 3.12 -3.85
N PHE A 110 10.50 2.44 -3.52
CA PHE A 110 11.75 2.61 -4.25
C PHE A 110 11.64 2.08 -5.69
N MET A 111 10.99 0.93 -5.89
CA MET A 111 10.73 0.39 -7.23
C MET A 111 9.83 1.33 -8.05
N ALA A 112 8.81 1.93 -7.45
CA ALA A 112 7.98 2.95 -8.10
C ALA A 112 8.81 4.19 -8.52
N LYS A 113 9.78 4.62 -7.71
CA LYS A 113 10.72 5.68 -8.10
C LYS A 113 11.62 5.29 -9.29
N LEU A 114 11.89 3.99 -9.51
CA LEU A 114 12.58 3.51 -10.71
C LEU A 114 11.67 3.62 -11.93
N ASP A 115 10.39 3.29 -11.80
CA ASP A 115 9.40 3.48 -12.88
C ASP A 115 9.29 4.95 -13.28
N ASP A 116 9.22 5.85 -12.30
CA ASP A 116 9.19 7.29 -12.57
C ASP A 116 10.42 7.77 -13.37
N LYS A 117 11.60 7.19 -13.08
CA LYS A 117 12.82 7.49 -13.85
C LYS A 117 12.74 6.94 -15.27
N ILE A 118 12.24 5.71 -15.44
CA ILE A 118 12.03 5.10 -16.76
C ILE A 118 11.06 5.96 -17.57
N HIS A 119 9.89 6.30 -17.01
CA HIS A 119 8.89 7.14 -17.66
C HIS A 119 9.45 8.51 -18.05
N LYS A 120 10.26 9.15 -17.19
CA LYS A 120 10.92 10.42 -17.51
C LYS A 120 11.90 10.30 -18.68
N GLU A 121 12.65 9.21 -18.78
CA GLU A 121 13.56 8.98 -19.92
C GLU A 121 12.79 8.71 -21.22
N VAL A 122 11.71 7.92 -21.14
CA VAL A 122 10.79 7.68 -22.26
C VAL A 122 10.14 8.98 -22.74
N ASP A 123 9.65 9.83 -21.82
CA ASP A 123 9.02 11.11 -22.16
C ASP A 123 10.01 12.09 -22.81
N LYS A 124 11.27 12.12 -22.35
CA LYS A 124 12.32 12.91 -23.00
C LYS A 124 12.60 12.42 -24.42
N ALA A 125 12.67 11.10 -24.61
CA ALA A 125 12.89 10.51 -25.92
C ALA A 125 11.71 10.79 -26.87
N ARG A 126 10.48 10.63 -26.38
CA ARG A 126 9.25 10.97 -27.12
C ARG A 126 9.27 12.42 -27.60
N LYS A 127 9.66 13.37 -26.73
CA LYS A 127 9.81 14.78 -27.10
C LYS A 127 10.93 15.04 -28.11
N ARG A 128 12.02 14.25 -28.07
CA ARG A 128 13.18 14.40 -28.95
C ARG A 128 12.96 13.80 -30.35
N PHE A 129 12.30 12.64 -30.44
CA PHE A 129 12.11 11.89 -31.69
C PHE A 129 10.74 12.12 -32.34
N GLY A 130 9.80 12.76 -31.64
CA GLY A 130 8.52 13.20 -32.19
C GLY A 130 7.71 12.05 -32.82
N GLY A 131 7.23 12.24 -34.06
CA GLY A 131 6.41 11.26 -34.77
C GLY A 131 7.13 9.97 -35.20
N SER A 132 8.46 9.90 -35.05
CA SER A 132 9.26 8.69 -35.32
C SER A 132 9.59 7.87 -34.07
N PHE A 133 9.06 8.27 -32.90
CA PHE A 133 9.33 7.60 -31.64
C PHE A 133 8.56 6.28 -31.54
N ASP A 134 9.31 5.17 -31.49
CA ASP A 134 8.79 3.87 -31.07
C ASP A 134 9.22 3.61 -29.62
N GLU A 135 8.22 3.58 -28.74
CA GLU A 135 8.41 3.39 -27.30
C GLU A 135 8.90 1.98 -26.97
N ALA A 136 8.38 0.95 -27.64
CA ALA A 136 8.77 -0.43 -27.38
C ALA A 136 10.21 -0.68 -27.82
N MET A 137 10.59 -0.11 -28.97
CA MET A 137 11.98 -0.13 -29.42
C MET A 137 12.89 0.65 -28.46
N PHE A 138 12.47 1.82 -27.97
CA PHE A 138 13.29 2.62 -27.06
C PHE A 138 13.52 1.94 -25.71
N ILE A 139 12.48 1.35 -25.12
CA ILE A 139 12.59 0.62 -23.85
C ILE A 139 13.51 -0.60 -23.98
N SER A 140 13.49 -1.28 -25.13
CA SER A 140 14.30 -2.48 -25.39
C SER A 140 15.73 -2.22 -25.86
N THR A 141 16.08 -0.99 -26.23
CA THR A 141 17.41 -0.65 -26.80
C THR A 141 18.18 0.39 -26.01
N ASN A 142 17.52 1.23 -25.21
CA ASN A 142 18.19 2.25 -24.44
C ASN A 142 18.87 1.65 -23.20
N ASN A 143 20.22 1.69 -23.16
CA ASN A 143 21.00 1.14 -22.05
C ASN A 143 20.54 1.60 -20.66
N ARG A 144 20.21 2.89 -20.49
CA ARG A 144 19.77 3.42 -19.20
C ARG A 144 18.40 2.89 -18.79
N VAL A 145 17.47 2.76 -19.73
CA VAL A 145 16.15 2.19 -19.44
C VAL A 145 16.26 0.69 -19.16
N LEU A 146 17.11 -0.02 -19.90
CA LEU A 146 17.40 -1.44 -19.67
C LEU A 146 18.01 -1.68 -18.28
N GLU A 147 19.02 -0.91 -17.89
CA GLU A 147 19.64 -0.99 -16.57
C GLU A 147 18.64 -0.73 -15.43
N LEU A 148 17.77 0.27 -15.58
CA LEU A 148 16.74 0.57 -14.58
C LEU A 148 15.67 -0.54 -14.50
N THR A 149 15.27 -1.08 -15.66
CA THR A 149 14.26 -2.14 -15.75
C THR A 149 14.79 -3.44 -15.16
N ASP A 150 16.04 -3.81 -15.49
CA ASP A 150 16.69 -5.01 -14.95
C ASP A 150 16.92 -4.89 -13.44
N ARG A 151 17.40 -3.73 -12.98
CA ARG A 151 17.54 -3.45 -11.54
C ARG A 151 16.21 -3.57 -10.81
N LYS A 152 15.13 -3.00 -11.35
CA LYS A 152 13.78 -3.11 -10.77
C LYS A 152 13.35 -4.58 -10.69
N LYS A 153 13.55 -5.34 -11.76
CA LYS A 153 13.20 -6.77 -11.82
C LYS A 153 13.95 -7.57 -10.75
N GLN A 154 15.27 -7.38 -10.66
CA GLN A 154 16.10 -8.06 -9.65
C GLN A 154 15.64 -7.75 -8.23
N ILE A 155 15.30 -6.49 -7.93
CA ILE A 155 14.77 -6.10 -6.61
C ILE A 155 13.42 -6.76 -6.36
N GLY A 156 12.52 -6.78 -7.35
CA GLY A 156 11.21 -7.42 -7.25
C GLY A 156 11.31 -8.92 -7.00
N ASP A 157 12.21 -9.62 -7.71
CA ASP A 157 12.45 -11.05 -7.53
C ASP A 157 13.03 -11.35 -6.15
N ARG A 158 13.96 -10.52 -5.66
CA ARG A 158 14.51 -10.63 -4.28
C ARG A 158 13.44 -10.39 -3.22
N LEU A 159 12.61 -9.36 -3.39
CA LEU A 159 11.52 -9.04 -2.47
C LEU A 159 10.50 -10.19 -2.41
N ALA A 160 10.03 -10.68 -3.54
CA ALA A 160 9.06 -11.77 -3.61
C ALA A 160 9.58 -13.04 -2.92
N LYS A 161 10.85 -13.38 -3.16
CA LYS A 161 11.51 -14.51 -2.50
C LYS A 161 11.65 -14.30 -1.00
N ALA A 162 12.13 -13.13 -0.56
CA ALA A 162 12.30 -12.81 0.85
C ALA A 162 10.97 -12.85 1.62
N MET A 163 9.89 -12.36 1.03
CA MET A 163 8.55 -12.42 1.62
C MET A 163 8.01 -13.85 1.70
N THR A 164 8.23 -14.66 0.66
CA THR A 164 7.79 -16.08 0.65
C THR A 164 8.55 -16.91 1.68
N ASP A 165 9.86 -16.69 1.79
CA ASP A 165 10.74 -17.44 2.71
C ASP A 165 10.70 -16.88 4.15
N GLY A 166 10.01 -15.76 4.38
CA GLY A 166 10.01 -15.07 5.68
C GLY A 166 11.39 -14.50 6.07
N ASN A 167 12.24 -14.19 5.10
CA ASN A 167 13.62 -13.77 5.32
C ASN A 167 13.75 -12.26 5.58
N MET A 168 13.65 -11.88 6.85
CA MET A 168 13.73 -10.48 7.29
C MET A 168 15.12 -9.86 7.07
N GLU A 169 16.18 -10.66 7.15
CA GLU A 169 17.56 -10.20 6.92
C GLU A 169 17.75 -9.78 5.46
N GLU A 170 17.20 -10.57 4.52
CA GLU A 170 17.23 -10.22 3.09
C GLU A 170 16.42 -8.95 2.80
N LEU A 171 15.26 -8.75 3.44
CA LEU A 171 14.50 -7.49 3.30
C LEU A 171 15.33 -6.28 3.72
N ARG A 172 16.05 -6.39 4.85
CA ARG A 172 16.98 -5.33 5.27
C ARG A 172 18.11 -5.16 4.26
N GLN A 173 18.68 -6.25 3.77
CA GLN A 173 19.80 -6.20 2.85
C GLN A 173 19.40 -5.49 1.55
N ILE A 174 18.19 -5.73 1.03
CA ILE A 174 17.65 -4.99 -0.13
C ILE A 174 17.61 -3.48 0.15
N ILE A 175 17.14 -3.07 1.32
CA ILE A 175 17.07 -1.65 1.74
C ILE A 175 18.46 -1.02 1.77
N VAL A 176 19.45 -1.73 2.32
CA VAL A 176 20.85 -1.27 2.40
C VAL A 176 21.49 -1.21 1.00
N ASP A 177 21.36 -2.26 0.20
CA ASP A 177 21.91 -2.35 -1.16
C ASP A 177 21.33 -1.27 -2.08
N CYS A 178 20.06 -0.94 -1.90
CA CYS A 178 19.39 0.12 -2.66
C CYS A 178 19.63 1.52 -2.09
N GLU A 179 20.35 1.63 -0.98
CA GLU A 179 20.60 2.87 -0.23
C GLU A 179 19.32 3.65 0.09
N ILE A 180 18.23 2.94 0.38
CA ILE A 180 16.91 3.55 0.64
C ILE A 180 17.03 4.41 1.89
N ALA A 181 16.76 5.70 1.73
CA ALA A 181 16.79 6.68 2.80
C ALA A 181 15.39 6.87 3.41
N ASP A 182 15.35 7.18 4.69
CA ASP A 182 14.13 7.54 5.40
C ASP A 182 13.44 8.74 4.70
N PRO A 183 12.16 8.62 4.32
CA PRO A 183 11.40 9.72 3.73
C PRO A 183 11.33 10.98 4.58
N GLU A 184 11.39 10.88 5.91
CA GLU A 184 11.33 12.04 6.80
C GLU A 184 12.71 12.67 7.04
N SER A 185 13.68 11.89 7.53
CA SER A 185 14.99 12.43 7.93
C SER A 185 16.05 12.42 6.83
N GLY A 186 15.86 11.64 5.77
CA GLY A 186 16.90 11.35 4.77
C GLY A 186 18.04 10.46 5.29
N SER A 187 17.96 10.00 6.55
CA SER A 187 18.94 9.09 7.14
C SER A 187 18.77 7.67 6.61
N ARG A 188 19.88 6.92 6.57
CA ARG A 188 19.92 5.49 6.26
C ARG A 188 20.20 4.63 7.49
N ASN A 189 20.06 5.21 8.68
CA ASN A 189 20.34 4.57 9.96
C ASN A 189 19.18 3.66 10.39
N TRP A 190 19.06 2.53 9.70
CA TRP A 190 17.99 1.55 9.91
C TRP A 190 18.32 0.53 11.01
N THR A 191 17.28 -0.02 11.64
CA THR A 191 17.37 -1.18 12.54
C THR A 191 17.25 -2.51 11.78
N GLU A 192 17.27 -3.64 12.49
CA GLU A 192 16.89 -4.94 11.90
C GLU A 192 15.40 -4.95 11.59
N VAL A 193 15.04 -5.62 10.49
CA VAL A 193 13.63 -5.89 10.17
C VAL A 193 13.12 -6.96 11.13
N ARG A 194 11.92 -6.76 11.67
CA ARG A 194 11.26 -7.71 12.58
C ARG A 194 9.82 -7.94 12.14
N GLN A 195 9.34 -9.15 12.38
CA GLN A 195 7.91 -9.46 12.28
C GLN A 195 7.16 -8.90 13.48
N PHE A 196 6.01 -8.29 13.22
CA PHE A 196 5.09 -7.73 14.21
C PHE A 196 3.65 -8.04 13.84
#